data_AF-R5CJ14-F1
#
_entry.id   AF-R5CJ14-F1
#
_cell.length_a   1.000
_cell.length_b   1.000
_cell.length_c   1.000
_cell.angle_alpha   90.00
_cell.angle_beta   90.00
_cell.angle_gamma   90.00
#
_symmetry.space_group_name_H-M   'P 1'
#
loop_
_entity.id
_entity.type
_entity.pdbx_description
1 polymer ?
#
loop_
_entity_poly.entity_id
_entity_poly.type
_entity_poly.pdbx_seq_one_letter_code
_entity_poly.pdbx_strand_id
1 'polypeptide(L)'
;MDHTPEMSAELTEYIEKEKTELSGEFCRGCGYCMPCPAGIQINQCARMSLMLRRAPSAGWLSEYWQSEMKKIEACKNCRQCTRKCPYELPTPELLRRNYDDYWKFLDAEKKAGRI
;
A
#
# COMPACT_ATOMS: atom_id res chain seq x y z
N MET A 1 21.36 15.42 23.20
CA MET A 1 20.62 14.15 23.38
C MET A 1 19.59 14.31 24.50
N ASP A 2 19.03 15.51 24.68
CA ASP A 2 18.32 15.86 25.93
C ASP A 2 16.82 15.53 25.90
N HIS A 3 16.35 14.93 24.81
CA HIS A 3 14.96 14.51 24.62
C HIS A 3 14.90 13.12 24.01
N THR A 4 15.61 12.17 24.62
CA THR A 4 15.45 10.76 24.25
C THR A 4 14.06 10.32 24.73
N PRO A 5 13.16 9.87 23.84
CA PRO A 5 11.84 9.43 24.25
C PRO A 5 11.97 8.21 25.17
N GLU A 6 11.31 8.28 26.33
CA GLU A 6 11.23 7.17 27.28
C GLU A 6 10.00 6.30 26.98
N MET A 7 10.09 5.01 27.32
CA MET A 7 8.99 4.07 27.13
C MET A 7 7.90 4.31 28.18
N SER A 8 6.94 5.18 27.86
CA SER A 8 5.74 5.39 28.67
C SER A 8 4.67 4.34 28.38
N ALA A 9 3.64 4.26 29.22
CA ALA A 9 2.49 3.40 28.99
C ALA A 9 1.75 3.79 27.69
N GLU A 10 1.58 5.09 27.44
CA GLU A 10 0.98 5.62 26.21
C GLU A 10 1.79 5.24 24.96
N LEU A 11 3.12 5.39 25.02
CA LEU A 11 3.99 5.01 23.91
C LEU A 11 3.97 3.49 23.66
N THR A 12 3.90 2.70 24.73
CA THR A 12 3.79 1.24 24.65
C THR A 12 2.48 0.84 23.95
N GLU A 13 1.35 1.42 24.36
CA GLU A 13 0.05 1.16 23.74
C GLU A 13 0.04 1.56 22.26
N TYR A 14 0.61 2.73 21.93
CA TYR A 14 0.76 3.18 20.55
C TYR A 14 1.58 2.20 19.71
N ILE A 15 2.73 1.73 20.22
CA ILE A 15 3.61 0.77 19.53
C ILE A 15 2.90 -0.56 19.29
N GLU A 16 2.16 -1.08 20.27
CA GLU A 16 1.46 -2.37 20.12
C GLU A 16 0.30 -2.28 19.11
N LYS A 17 -0.41 -1.15 19.09
CA LYS A 17 -1.39 -0.86 18.04
C LYS A 17 -0.74 -0.83 16.65
N GLU A 18 0.34 -0.06 16.51
CA GLU A 18 1.08 0.09 15.25
C GLU A 18 1.65 -1.25 14.75
N LYS A 19 2.23 -2.05 15.64
CA LYS A 19 2.69 -3.41 15.34
C LYS A 19 1.55 -4.25 14.78
N THR A 20 0.38 -4.22 15.42
CA THR A 20 -0.77 -5.02 14.98
C THR A 20 -1.24 -4.58 13.59
N GLU A 21 -1.33 -3.28 13.34
CA GLU A 21 -1.78 -2.72 12.05
C GLU A 21 -0.78 -2.94 10.90
N LEU A 22 0.53 -2.95 11.20
CA LEU A 22 1.61 -3.10 10.21
C LEU A 22 2.11 -4.55 10.07
N SER A 23 1.64 -5.46 10.93
CA SER A 23 1.95 -6.88 10.83
C SER A 23 1.08 -7.56 9.79
N GLY A 24 1.63 -8.61 9.15
CA GLY A 24 0.92 -9.41 8.15
C GLY A 24 1.34 -9.10 6.72
N GLU A 25 0.34 -9.10 5.82
CA GLU A 25 0.56 -9.12 4.37
C GLU A 25 0.72 -7.72 3.78
N PHE A 26 1.84 -7.06 4.05
CA PHE A 26 2.19 -5.77 3.44
C PHE A 26 3.32 -5.89 2.42
N CYS A 27 3.21 -5.16 1.30
CA CYS A 27 4.26 -5.09 0.29
C CYS A 27 5.41 -4.19 0.73
N ARG A 28 6.64 -4.73 0.67
CA ARG A 28 7.87 -4.03 1.10
C ARG A 28 8.49 -3.16 -0.01
N GLY A 29 7.87 -3.08 -1.20
CA GLY A 29 8.32 -2.20 -2.29
C GLY A 29 9.61 -2.63 -3.03
N CYS A 30 10.18 -3.81 -2.75
CA CYS A 30 11.47 -4.25 -3.28
C CYS A 30 11.55 -4.44 -4.81
N GLY A 31 10.42 -4.64 -5.50
CA GLY A 31 10.40 -4.75 -6.96
C GLY A 31 10.69 -6.12 -7.57
N TYR A 32 11.07 -7.15 -6.80
CA TYR A 32 11.38 -8.48 -7.34
C TYR A 32 10.23 -9.15 -8.11
N CYS A 33 8.98 -8.78 -7.80
CA CYS A 33 7.79 -9.28 -8.49
C CYS A 33 7.64 -8.78 -9.94
N MET A 34 8.46 -7.83 -10.38
CA MET A 34 8.38 -7.20 -11.70
C MET A 34 9.28 -7.90 -12.75
N PRO A 35 9.07 -7.64 -14.05
CA PRO A 35 7.92 -6.96 -14.66
C PRO A 35 6.63 -7.78 -14.56
N CYS A 36 5.49 -7.09 -14.50
CA CYS A 36 4.17 -7.73 -14.63
C CYS A 36 3.80 -7.85 -16.12
N PRO A 37 3.34 -9.02 -16.62
CA PRO A 37 2.91 -9.16 -18.01
C PRO A 37 1.64 -8.35 -18.35
N ALA A 38 0.94 -7.81 -17.35
CA ALA A 38 -0.17 -6.88 -17.53
C ALA A 38 0.24 -5.40 -17.43
N GLY A 39 1.55 -5.10 -17.31
CA GLY A 39 2.05 -3.73 -17.21
C GLY A 39 1.80 -3.04 -15.86
N ILE A 40 1.39 -3.79 -14.82
CA ILE A 40 1.14 -3.25 -13.48
C ILE A 40 2.47 -2.94 -12.78
N GLN A 41 2.62 -1.75 -12.23
CA GLN A 41 3.74 -1.37 -11.36
C GLN A 41 3.54 -1.92 -9.93
N ILE A 42 3.71 -3.25 -9.79
CA ILE A 42 3.30 -4.02 -8.60
C ILE A 42 3.89 -3.46 -7.30
N ASN A 43 5.17 -3.09 -7.27
CA ASN A 43 5.84 -2.64 -6.05
C ASN A 43 5.23 -1.37 -5.45
N GLN A 44 4.58 -0.55 -6.27
CA GLN A 44 3.91 0.68 -5.84
C GLN A 44 2.42 0.43 -5.60
N CYS A 45 1.73 -0.21 -6.54
CA CYS A 45 0.31 -0.51 -6.43
C CYS A 45 -0.02 -1.39 -5.21
N ALA A 46 0.83 -2.37 -4.87
CA ALA A 46 0.58 -3.30 -3.76
C ALA A 46 0.84 -2.70 -2.37
N ARG A 47 1.36 -1.46 -2.28
CA ARG A 47 1.58 -0.74 -1.01
C ARG A 47 0.77 0.54 -0.89
N MET A 48 -0.16 0.77 -1.82
CA MET A 48 -0.87 2.03 -1.97
C MET A 48 -1.64 2.43 -0.71
N SER A 49 -2.30 1.49 -0.03
CA SER A 49 -3.01 1.76 1.23
C SER A 49 -2.12 2.36 2.32
N LEU A 50 -0.85 1.95 2.38
CA LEU A 50 0.13 2.52 3.31
C LEU A 50 0.51 3.94 2.88
N MET A 51 0.77 4.16 1.59
CA MET A 51 1.15 5.47 1.06
C MET A 51 0.06 6.52 1.29
N LEU A 52 -1.21 6.14 1.14
CA LEU A 52 -2.35 7.05 1.33
C LEU A 52 -2.53 7.54 2.78
N ARG A 53 -2.12 6.75 3.77
CA ARG A 53 -2.35 7.05 5.20
C ARG A 53 -1.11 7.49 5.94
N ARG A 54 0.08 7.13 5.44
CA ARG A 54 1.35 7.26 6.17
C ARG A 54 2.40 8.07 5.40
N ALA A 55 2.05 8.56 4.21
CA ALA A 55 2.83 9.53 3.45
C ALA A 55 1.90 10.68 3.00
N PRO A 56 2.46 11.82 2.55
CA PRO A 56 1.65 12.89 1.95
C PRO A 56 0.82 12.37 0.76
N SER A 57 -0.48 12.21 0.99
CA SER A 57 -1.39 11.45 0.11
C SER A 57 -1.62 12.11 -1.25
N ALA A 58 -1.57 13.44 -1.34
CA ALA A 58 -1.82 14.19 -2.57
C ALA A 58 -0.93 13.71 -3.75
N GLY A 59 0.34 13.38 -3.48
CA GLY A 59 1.25 12.87 -4.50
C GLY A 59 0.86 11.49 -5.05
N TRP A 60 0.09 10.72 -4.29
CA TRP A 60 -0.39 9.37 -4.63
C TRP A 60 -1.78 9.35 -5.24
N LEU A 61 -2.49 10.50 -5.24
CA LEU A 61 -3.85 10.63 -5.77
C LEU A 61 -3.91 11.32 -7.14
N SER A 62 -2.75 11.63 -7.72
CA SER A 62 -2.63 12.27 -9.03
C SER A 62 -3.25 11.42 -10.15
N GLU A 63 -3.55 12.05 -11.29
CA GLU A 63 -4.07 11.35 -12.48
C GLU A 63 -3.15 10.21 -12.92
N TYR A 64 -1.83 10.41 -12.79
CA TYR A 64 -0.84 9.37 -13.05
C TYR A 64 -1.12 8.13 -12.19
N TRP A 65 -1.22 8.28 -10.86
CA TRP A 65 -1.45 7.13 -9.98
C TRP A 65 -2.85 6.55 -10.10
N GLN A 66 -3.86 7.36 -10.38
CA GLN A 66 -5.18 6.86 -10.75
C GLN A 66 -5.11 5.94 -11.97
N SER A 67 -4.32 6.31 -13.00
CA SER A 67 -4.12 5.48 -14.19
C SER A 67 -3.33 4.20 -13.90
N GLU A 68 -2.27 4.27 -13.08
CA GLU A 68 -1.48 3.09 -12.67
C GLU A 68 -2.33 2.11 -11.84
N MET A 69 -3.14 2.61 -10.92
CA MET A 69 -4.05 1.78 -10.11
C MET A 69 -5.11 1.11 -11.00
N LYS A 70 -5.67 1.79 -12.02
CA LYS A 70 -6.60 1.16 -12.98
C LYS A 70 -6.03 -0.04 -13.71
N LYS A 71 -4.70 -0.11 -13.95
CA LYS A 71 -4.08 -1.28 -14.60
C LYS A 71 -4.29 -2.58 -13.81
N ILE A 72 -4.60 -2.51 -12.51
CA ILE A 72 -4.91 -3.69 -11.69
C ILE A 72 -6.12 -4.47 -12.23
N GLU A 73 -7.06 -3.80 -12.90
CA GLU A 73 -8.20 -4.45 -13.56
C GLU A 73 -7.77 -5.44 -14.66
N ALA A 74 -6.59 -5.25 -15.26
CA ALA A 74 -6.01 -6.13 -16.26
C ALA A 74 -5.22 -7.32 -15.65
N CYS A 75 -5.24 -7.49 -14.32
CA CYS A 75 -4.57 -8.60 -13.66
C CYS A 75 -5.14 -9.95 -14.12
N LYS A 76 -4.29 -10.76 -14.77
CA LYS A 76 -4.65 -12.10 -15.28
C LYS A 76 -4.65 -13.21 -14.22
N ASN A 77 -4.41 -12.86 -12.96
CA ASN A 77 -4.21 -13.79 -11.84
C ASN A 77 -3.21 -14.94 -12.13
N CYS A 78 -2.14 -14.65 -12.89
CA CYS A 78 -1.14 -15.64 -13.29
C CYS A 78 -0.18 -16.09 -12.17
N ARG A 79 -0.19 -15.38 -11.02
CA ARG A 79 0.62 -15.60 -9.82
C ARG A 79 2.14 -15.64 -10.01
N GLN A 80 2.67 -15.12 -11.13
CA GLN A 80 4.13 -14.99 -11.33
C GLN A 80 4.78 -14.08 -10.27
N CYS A 81 4.09 -13.01 -9.89
CA CYS A 81 4.53 -12.08 -8.86
C CYS A 81 4.67 -12.74 -7.48
N THR A 82 3.73 -13.62 -7.09
CA THR A 82 3.78 -14.36 -5.83
C THR A 82 5.01 -15.26 -5.76
N ARG A 83 5.32 -16.00 -6.83
CA ARG A 83 6.53 -16.86 -6.89
C ARG A 83 7.85 -16.09 -6.78
N LYS A 84 7.86 -14.83 -7.20
CA LYS A 84 9.04 -13.95 -7.11
C LYS A 84 9.09 -13.15 -5.80
N CYS A 85 8.03 -13.17 -5.00
CA CYS A 85 8.00 -12.41 -3.76
C CYS A 85 8.82 -13.16 -2.69
N PRO A 86 9.87 -12.57 -2.11
CA PRO A 86 10.67 -13.22 -1.07
C PRO A 86 9.91 -13.41 0.25
N TYR A 87 8.69 -12.87 0.34
CA TYR A 87 7.79 -12.97 1.49
C TYR A 87 6.49 -13.71 1.14
N GLU A 88 6.45 -14.35 -0.03
CA GLU A 88 5.36 -15.22 -0.47
C GLU A 88 3.97 -14.54 -0.46
N LEU A 89 3.93 -13.21 -0.62
CA LEU A 89 2.70 -12.45 -0.54
C LEU A 89 1.69 -12.90 -1.62
N PRO A 90 0.38 -12.98 -1.27
CA PRO A 90 -0.70 -13.18 -2.23
C PRO A 90 -0.92 -11.89 -3.02
N THR A 91 0.03 -11.59 -3.91
CA THR A 91 0.15 -10.30 -4.59
C THR A 91 -1.08 -9.94 -5.43
N PRO A 92 -1.71 -10.86 -6.19
CA PRO A 92 -2.97 -10.55 -6.89
C PRO A 92 -4.08 -10.08 -5.95
N GLU A 93 -4.26 -10.74 -4.83
CA GLU A 93 -5.27 -10.42 -3.81
C GLU A 93 -4.91 -9.10 -3.12
N LEU A 94 -3.64 -8.89 -2.78
CA LEU A 94 -3.14 -7.64 -2.21
C LEU A 94 -3.36 -6.45 -3.16
N LEU A 95 -3.10 -6.61 -4.46
CA LEU A 95 -3.37 -5.57 -5.47
C LEU A 95 -4.86 -5.22 -5.53
N ARG A 96 -5.75 -6.22 -5.51
CA ARG A 96 -7.20 -5.98 -5.49
C ARG A 96 -7.63 -5.21 -4.24
N ARG A 97 -7.15 -5.61 -3.05
CA ARG A 97 -7.45 -4.90 -1.80
C ARG A 97 -6.97 -3.44 -1.85
N ASN A 98 -5.76 -3.20 -2.34
CA ASN A 98 -5.24 -1.84 -2.50
C ASN A 98 -6.02 -1.03 -3.55
N TYR A 99 -6.49 -1.67 -4.63
CA TYR A 99 -7.33 -1.04 -5.64
C TYR A 99 -8.66 -0.55 -5.05
N ASP A 100 -9.38 -1.44 -4.35
CA ASP A 100 -10.68 -1.11 -3.76
C ASP A 100 -10.53 -0.02 -2.69
N ASP A 101 -9.48 -0.10 -1.87
CA ASP A 101 -9.17 0.89 -0.85
C ASP A 101 -8.81 2.25 -1.46
N TYR A 102 -8.03 2.27 -2.54
CA TYR A 102 -7.61 3.49 -3.22
C TYR A 102 -8.80 4.35 -3.68
N TRP A 103 -9.80 3.74 -4.32
CA TRP A 103 -10.96 4.47 -4.81
C TRP A 103 -11.88 4.94 -3.68
N LYS A 104 -12.03 4.14 -2.62
CA LYS A 104 -12.76 4.57 -1.41
C LYS A 104 -12.08 5.77 -0.76
N PHE A 105 -10.75 5.75 -0.66
CA PHE A 105 -9.98 6.86 -0.11
C PHE A 105 -10.12 8.11 -0.98
N LEU A 106 -9.93 7.98 -2.30
CA LEU A 106 -10.08 9.09 -3.24
C LEU A 106 -11.47 9.74 -3.18
N ASP A 107 -12.54 8.94 -3.12
CA ASP A 107 -13.91 9.43 -2.98
C ASP A 107 -14.12 10.16 -1.64
N ALA A 108 -13.57 9.63 -0.54
CA ALA A 108 -13.63 10.27 0.77
C ALA A 108 -12.89 11.62 0.81
N GLU A 109 -11.69 11.70 0.19
CA GLU A 109 -10.92 12.95 0.11
C GLU A 109 -11.66 14.02 -0.71
N LYS A 110 -12.28 13.64 -1.83
CA LYS A 110 -13.11 14.55 -2.65
C LYS A 110 -14.30 15.07 -1.86
N LYS A 111 -15.02 14.20 -1.15
CA LYS A 111 -16.17 14.59 -0.31
C LYS A 111 -15.76 15.51 0.84
N ALA A 112 -14.54 15.36 1.33
CA ALA A 112 -13.99 16.21 2.39
C ALA A 112 -13.37 17.52 1.86
N GLY A 113 -13.33 17.75 0.54
CA GLY A 113 -12.74 18.95 -0.07
C GLY A 113 -11.22 19.07 0.14
N ARG A 114 -10.53 17.94 0.36
CA ARG A 114 -9.06 17.92 0.56
C ARG A 114 -8.29 17.76 -0.74
N ILE A 115 -8.97 17.35 -1.82
CA ILE A 115 -8.48 17.23 -3.18
C ILE A 115 -9.57 17.61 -4.19
#